data_AF-A0A2E2QXV7-F1
#
_entry.id   AF-A0A2E2QXV7-F1
#
_cell.length_a   1.000
_cell.length_b   1.000
_cell.length_c   1.000
_cell.angle_alpha   90.00
_cell.angle_beta   90.00
_cell.angle_gamma   90.00
#
_symmetry.space_group_name_H-M   'P 1'
#
loop_
_entity.id
_entity.type
_entity.pdbx_description
1 polymer ?
#
loop_
_entity_poly.entity_id
_entity_poly.type
_entity_poly.pdbx_seq_one_letter_code
_entity_poly.pdbx_strand_id
1 'polypeptide(L)'
;MVCIPNEWFFFNPYIKSNYRILKKISNKTGIVFFKNNNTNPQNEFFLTIKPYIDWCRKKRIKFILPSSLYWANKYKAFGIFVDNRKKKLDFSINFKAIKKK
;
A
#
# COMPACT_ATOMS: atom_id res chain seq x y z
N MET A 1 11.15 15.12 -10.92
CA MET A 1 11.10 15.32 -9.45
C MET A 1 10.01 14.44 -8.86
N VAL A 2 10.32 13.58 -7.88
CA VAL A 2 9.31 12.70 -7.26
C VAL A 2 8.57 13.50 -6.19
N CYS A 3 7.32 13.90 -6.45
CA CYS A 3 6.50 14.67 -5.50
C CYS A 3 5.94 13.78 -4.37
N ILE A 4 6.62 13.68 -3.24
CA ILE A 4 6.15 12.84 -2.12
C ILE A 4 4.98 13.55 -1.39
N PRO A 5 3.85 12.87 -1.12
CA PRO A 5 2.77 13.42 -0.30
C PRO A 5 3.25 13.78 1.11
N ASN A 6 2.82 14.94 1.61
CA ASN A 6 3.08 15.37 3.00
C ASN A 6 2.13 14.69 4.00
N GLU A 7 0.99 14.22 3.51
CA GLU A 7 -0.06 13.60 4.31
C GLU A 7 -0.31 12.18 3.83
N TRP A 8 -0.60 11.28 4.77
CA TRP A 8 -0.85 9.87 4.49
C TRP A 8 -2.07 9.38 5.24
N PHE A 9 -3.05 8.86 4.51
CA PHE A 9 -4.22 8.22 5.09
C PHE A 9 -4.01 6.71 5.20
N PHE A 10 -4.14 6.19 6.41
CA PHE A 10 -4.07 4.76 6.67
C PHE A 10 -5.43 4.13 6.36
N PHE A 11 -5.49 3.37 5.27
CA PHE A 11 -6.71 2.72 4.81
C PHE A 11 -6.71 1.22 5.13
N ASN A 12 -7.64 0.84 6.01
CA ASN A 12 -8.02 -0.55 6.23
C ASN A 12 -9.34 -0.84 5.51
N PRO A 13 -9.37 -1.78 4.53
CA PRO A 13 -10.56 -2.08 3.74
C PRO A 13 -11.71 -2.71 4.56
N TYR A 14 -11.43 -3.23 5.76
CA TYR A 14 -12.43 -3.87 6.62
C TYR A 14 -13.16 -2.87 7.53
N ILE A 15 -12.74 -1.60 7.55
CA ILE A 15 -13.36 -0.55 8.34
C ILE A 15 -14.26 0.31 7.43
N LYS A 16 -15.58 0.22 7.61
CA LYS A 16 -16.57 0.91 6.74
C LYS A 16 -16.40 2.44 6.72
N SER A 17 -16.02 3.05 7.84
CA SER A 17 -15.82 4.51 7.91
C SER A 17 -14.67 4.99 7.00
N ASN A 18 -13.66 4.16 6.77
CA ASN A 18 -12.54 4.50 5.88
C ASN A 18 -12.99 4.75 4.45
N TYR A 19 -14.03 4.07 3.97
CA TYR A 19 -14.55 4.29 2.63
C TYR A 19 -15.14 5.70 2.43
N ARG A 20 -15.82 6.22 3.46
CA ARG A 20 -16.37 7.58 3.43
C ARG A 20 -15.26 8.62 3.39
N ILE A 21 -14.17 8.37 4.11
CA ILE A 21 -12.98 9.24 4.12
C ILE A 21 -12.26 9.14 2.77
N LEU A 22 -12.04 7.93 2.26
CA LEU A 22 -11.36 7.67 0.98
C LEU A 22 -11.96 8.49 -0.17
N LYS A 23 -13.29 8.57 -0.26
CA LYS A 23 -13.98 9.35 -1.31
C LYS A 23 -13.68 10.84 -1.28
N LYS A 24 -13.31 11.39 -0.13
CA LYS A 24 -13.02 12.82 0.07
C LYS A 24 -11.55 13.16 -0.12
N ILE A 25 -10.68 12.16 -0.26
CA ILE A 25 -9.23 12.36 -0.36
C ILE A 25 -8.87 12.98 -1.71
N SER A 26 -8.01 14.00 -1.64
CA SER A 26 -7.39 14.62 -2.81
C SER A 26 -6.12 13.88 -3.25
N ASN A 27 -5.62 14.18 -4.44
CA ASN A 27 -4.35 13.63 -4.93
C ASN A 27 -3.10 14.16 -4.19
N LYS A 28 -3.26 15.12 -3.25
CA LYS A 28 -2.17 15.62 -2.40
C LYS A 28 -1.87 14.70 -1.20
N THR A 29 -2.83 13.85 -0.82
CA THR A 29 -2.71 12.91 0.30
C THR A 29 -2.43 11.52 -0.25
N GLY A 30 -1.39 10.86 0.26
CA GLY A 30 -1.07 9.47 -0.05
C GLY A 30 -1.93 8.49 0.74
N ILE A 31 -1.97 7.23 0.30
CA ILE A 31 -2.72 6.17 1.00
C ILE A 31 -1.77 5.04 1.41
N VAL A 32 -1.87 4.61 2.66
CA VAL A 32 -1.17 3.42 3.18
C VAL A 32 -2.20 2.32 3.39
N PHE A 33 -2.15 1.28 2.56
CA PHE A 33 -3.01 0.11 2.73
C PHE A 33 -2.47 -0.78 3.85
N PHE A 34 -3.33 -1.15 4.79
CA PHE A 34 -2.95 -2.03 5.90
C PHE A 34 -4.11 -2.90 6.38
N LYS A 35 -3.78 -3.92 7.18
CA LYS A 35 -4.74 -4.73 7.93
C LYS A 35 -4.20 -5.01 9.33
N ASN A 36 -5.08 -5.00 10.34
CA ASN A 36 -4.66 -5.19 11.74
C ASN A 36 -4.40 -6.66 12.08
N ASN A 37 -5.12 -7.58 11.43
CA ASN A 37 -5.14 -8.99 11.85
C ASN A 37 -4.55 -9.92 10.78
N ASN A 38 -3.88 -10.97 11.24
CA ASN A 38 -3.32 -12.04 10.39
C ASN A 38 -4.38 -13.07 9.96
N THR A 39 -5.64 -12.90 10.34
CA THR A 39 -6.69 -13.91 10.14
C THR A 39 -7.01 -14.16 8.67
N ASN A 40 -6.95 -13.12 7.82
CA ASN A 40 -7.20 -13.31 6.39
C ASN A 40 -5.90 -13.59 5.64
N PRO A 41 -5.88 -14.54 4.68
CA PRO A 41 -4.77 -14.75 3.76
C PRO A 41 -4.30 -13.45 3.10
N GLN A 42 -3.01 -13.37 2.81
CA GLN A 42 -2.44 -12.19 2.15
C GLN A 42 -3.09 -11.96 0.76
N ASN A 43 -3.39 -13.02 0.03
CA ASN A 43 -4.02 -12.95 -1.29
C ASN A 43 -5.43 -12.34 -1.23
N GLU A 44 -6.25 -12.73 -0.26
CA GLU A 44 -7.60 -12.17 -0.07
C GLU A 44 -7.55 -10.67 0.23
N PHE A 45 -6.56 -10.23 0.99
CA PHE A 45 -6.35 -8.80 1.24
C PHE A 45 -6.08 -8.06 -0.07
N PHE A 46 -5.20 -8.57 -0.93
CA PHE A 46 -4.88 -7.95 -2.22
C PHE A 46 -6.06 -7.93 -3.19
N LEU A 47 -6.88 -8.98 -3.20
CA LEU A 47 -8.14 -8.99 -3.94
C LEU A 47 -9.11 -7.92 -3.42
N THR A 48 -9.22 -7.81 -2.10
CA THR A 48 -10.09 -6.80 -1.44
C THR A 48 -9.63 -5.38 -1.77
N ILE A 49 -8.33 -5.10 -1.80
CA ILE A 49 -7.82 -3.74 -2.04
C ILE A 49 -7.72 -3.36 -3.52
N LYS A 50 -7.77 -4.32 -4.44
CA LYS A 50 -7.69 -4.08 -5.89
C LYS A 50 -8.61 -2.96 -6.39
N PRO A 51 -9.93 -2.92 -6.09
CA PRO A 51 -10.78 -1.83 -6.57
C PRO A 51 -10.34 -0.45 -6.06
N TYR A 52 -9.80 -0.37 -4.83
CA TYR A 52 -9.29 0.88 -4.28
C TYR A 52 -7.96 1.29 -4.91
N ILE A 53 -7.10 0.33 -5.25
CA ILE A 53 -5.87 0.60 -6.03
C ILE A 53 -6.23 1.18 -7.40
N ASP A 54 -7.19 0.58 -8.09
CA ASP A 54 -7.65 1.06 -9.39
C ASP A 54 -8.25 2.46 -9.29
N TRP A 55 -8.98 2.77 -8.21
CA TRP A 55 -9.44 4.12 -7.90
C TRP A 55 -8.28 5.11 -7.64
N CYS A 56 -7.28 4.72 -6.85
CA CYS A 56 -6.11 5.55 -6.58
C CYS A 56 -5.37 5.91 -7.88
N ARG A 57 -5.20 4.92 -8.78
CA ARG A 57 -4.58 5.13 -10.10
C ARG A 57 -5.34 6.13 -10.95
N LYS A 58 -6.67 5.98 -11.05
CA LYS A 58 -7.53 6.92 -11.78
C LYS A 58 -7.42 8.35 -11.24
N LYS A 59 -7.31 8.50 -9.91
CA LYS A 59 -7.16 9.80 -9.23
C LYS A 59 -5.71 10.29 -9.13
N ARG A 60 -4.74 9.52 -9.64
CA ARG A 60 -3.29 9.77 -9.49
C ARG A 60 -2.84 9.93 -8.04
N ILE A 61 -3.51 9.23 -7.12
CA ILE A 61 -3.14 9.17 -5.70
C ILE A 61 -2.00 8.16 -5.53
N LYS A 62 -0.96 8.57 -4.81
CA LYS A 62 0.16 7.70 -4.44
C LYS A 62 -0.25 6.77 -3.33
N PHE A 63 0.10 5.49 -3.46
CA PHE A 63 -0.27 4.49 -2.46
C PHE A 63 0.86 3.54 -2.13
N ILE A 64 0.87 3.07 -0.89
CA ILE A 64 1.86 2.14 -0.33
C ILE A 64 1.15 0.83 0.03
N LEU A 65 1.81 -0.30 -0.24
CA LEU A 65 1.28 -1.64 0.03
C LEU A 65 2.07 -2.35 1.14
N PRO A 66 1.43 -3.21 1.96
CA PRO A 66 2.13 -3.90 3.03
C PRO A 66 2.99 -5.06 2.50
N SER A 67 4.26 -5.04 2.92
CA SER A 67 5.16 -6.19 3.09
C SER A 67 5.15 -7.27 2.00
N SER A 68 5.03 -6.89 0.73
CA SER A 68 5.25 -7.80 -0.40
C SER A 68 5.83 -7.05 -1.59
N LEU A 69 7.07 -7.38 -1.95
CA LEU A 69 7.73 -6.83 -3.14
C LEU A 69 6.99 -7.23 -4.41
N TYR A 70 6.52 -8.48 -4.49
CA TYR A 70 5.74 -8.99 -5.62
C TYR A 70 4.50 -8.12 -5.87
N TRP A 71 3.67 -7.90 -4.85
CA TRP A 71 2.44 -7.13 -5.01
C TRP A 71 2.71 -5.64 -5.21
N ALA A 72 3.72 -5.07 -4.54
CA ALA A 72 4.14 -3.70 -4.78
C ALA A 72 4.59 -3.47 -6.22
N ASN A 73 5.38 -4.39 -6.78
CA ASN A 73 5.80 -4.33 -8.18
C ASN A 73 4.61 -4.54 -9.14
N LYS A 74 3.81 -5.58 -8.91
CA LYS A 74 2.61 -5.90 -9.72
C LYS A 74 1.62 -4.74 -9.78
N TYR A 75 1.42 -4.05 -8.65
CA TYR A 75 0.53 -2.90 -8.60
C TYR A 75 1.21 -1.56 -8.91
N LYS A 76 2.53 -1.53 -9.15
CA LYS A 76 3.32 -0.29 -9.30
C LYS A 76 3.07 0.68 -8.14
N ALA A 77 3.11 0.15 -6.92
CA ALA A 77 2.93 0.95 -5.72
C ALA A 77 4.05 2.00 -5.58
N PHE A 78 3.74 3.09 -4.90
CA PHE A 78 4.72 4.14 -4.59
C PHE A 78 5.79 3.65 -3.60
N GLY A 79 5.43 2.71 -2.72
CA GLY A 79 6.35 2.16 -1.74
C GLY A 79 5.78 0.93 -1.05
N ILE A 80 6.57 0.40 -0.11
CA ILE A 80 6.24 -0.78 0.69
C ILE A 80 6.18 -0.37 2.16
N PHE A 81 5.10 -0.73 2.85
CA PHE A 81 4.95 -0.58 4.30
C PHE A 81 5.50 -1.84 4.98
N VAL A 82 6.49 -1.67 5.86
CA VAL A 82 7.20 -2.77 6.53
C VAL A 82 7.02 -2.64 8.03
N ASP A 83 6.56 -3.72 8.68
CA ASP A 83 6.47 -3.79 10.15
C ASP A 83 7.78 -4.34 10.73
N ASN A 84 8.48 -3.52 11.52
CA ASN A 84 9.74 -3.89 12.18
C ASN A 84 9.59 -5.07 13.17
N ARG A 85 8.39 -5.32 13.70
CA ARG A 85 8.14 -6.44 14.63
C ARG A 85 8.00 -7.78 13.91
N LYS A 86 7.64 -7.75 12.62
CA LYS A 86 7.57 -8.92 11.75
C LYS A 86 8.85 -9.07 10.92
N LYS A 87 10.02 -8.85 11.53
CA LYS A 87 11.35 -9.05 10.91
C LYS A 87 11.63 -10.48 10.41
N LYS A 88 10.73 -11.44 10.68
CA LYS A 88 10.64 -12.76 10.02
C LYS A 88 9.82 -12.75 8.72
N LEU A 89 9.58 -11.60 8.10
CA LEU A 89 9.18 -11.59 6.70
C LEU A 89 10.39 -12.03 5.89
N ASP A 90 10.22 -13.10 5.10
CA ASP A 90 11.11 -13.56 4.03
C ASP A 90 11.42 -12.43 3.04
N PHE A 91 12.11 -11.40 3.50
CA PHE A 91 12.78 -10.44 2.67
C PHE A 91 14.07 -11.11 2.20
N SER A 92 13.92 -12.05 1.27
CA SER A 92 14.85 -12.21 0.16
C SER A 92 14.84 -10.94 -0.74
N ILE A 93 14.68 -9.75 -0.15
CA ILE A 93 15.03 -8.49 -0.80
C ILE A 93 16.54 -8.44 -0.73
N ASN A 94 17.15 -8.98 -1.76
CA ASN A 94 18.54 -8.70 -2.04
C ASN A 94 18.62 -7.20 -2.37
N PHE A 95 18.90 -6.36 -1.39
CA PHE A 95 19.07 -4.91 -1.58
C PHE A 95 20.14 -4.59 -2.64
N LYS A 96 21.00 -5.56 -3.00
CA LYS A 96 21.93 -5.47 -4.14
C LYS A 96 21.24 -5.42 -5.51
N ALA A 97 20.00 -5.91 -5.63
CA ALA A 97 19.21 -5.85 -6.86
C ALA A 97 18.57 -4.46 -7.09
N ILE A 98 18.47 -3.63 -6.04
CA ILE A 98 18.07 -2.23 -6.13
C ILE A 98 19.33 -1.43 -6.51
N LYS A 99 19.87 -1.69 -7.71
CA LYS A 99 20.90 -0.82 -8.28
C LYS A 99 20.26 0.52 -8.62
N LYS A 100 20.71 1.58 -7.94
CA LYS A 100 20.47 2.97 -8.35
C LYS A 100 20.97 3.11 -9.79
N LYS A 101 20.07 3.41 -10.72
CA LYS A 101 20.40 4.08 -11.97
C LYS A 101 20.44 5.58 -11.71
#